data_AF-A0A1V9YH05-F1
#
_entry.id   AF-A0A1V9YH05-F1
#
_cell.length_a   1.000
_cell.length_b   1.000
_cell.length_c   1.000
_cell.angle_alpha   90.00
_cell.angle_beta   90.00
_cell.angle_gamma   90.00
#
_symmetry.space_group_name_H-M   'P 1'
#
loop_
_entity.id
_entity.type
_entity.pdbx_description
1 polymer ?
#
loop_
_entity_poly.entity_id
_entity_poly.type
_entity_poly.pdbx_seq_one_letter_code
_entity_poly.pdbx_strand_id
1 'polypeptide(L)'
;MVHEFRIPLPLSVDEYQIAELFVVTHMRKAPGAGTPHVVVLRNEPFDNTLGQLGSVSAITGGTIPRSTGQYTLKHYHVSDGLPLFLRAIFPKEGFLLIEEAWSAHPRAFTAMTSNVLSKAKFFISCESVSCAGAMKHENAVGLSPSELAARTVEVLRIEAPETAASPTHPATFVCPKTRRGPLGPDWVATADPIMTCYKVLRVKFDYFGLEHKMQQFIVRQHRGVFLASARQAHCSSHKWFGRSMLVHEFHIPLHMTVDEFQIAQLYMVVDASEKNTKGGEGVEILKNEPYDNTNGQLGDVSPISNCKIPRNRGQYTLKHYYCKSEIPGYVSALCPEESMTLIEEAWNAYPHCLTVITNGYLAKKKFSISIESLHVSGVCSEDNALNLTKDELKNREVELIRIESDLPNQNSTDEFDPSTYVCSKTGRGPLQRGWETKVDPVMTCVKVVRVNFDYWGFQGKAEKFIRDRQRRLFHSSLRQAQCLSHKWFGLTMEDIRTLEANIQQKLIAQRTAH
;
A
#
# COMPACT_ATOMS: atom_id res chain seq x y z
N MET A 1 -20.66 -33.48 1.06
CA MET A 1 -21.64 -32.41 1.33
C MET A 1 -21.27 -31.15 0.57
N VAL A 2 -22.26 -30.45 0.00
CA VAL A 2 -22.08 -29.13 -0.66
C VAL A 2 -23.00 -28.13 0.02
N HIS A 3 -22.45 -27.00 0.49
CA HIS A 3 -23.19 -25.95 1.20
C HIS A 3 -22.82 -24.59 0.64
N GLU A 4 -23.81 -23.82 0.20
CA GLU A 4 -23.64 -22.46 -0.33
C GLU A 4 -24.04 -21.44 0.74
N PHE A 5 -23.12 -20.56 1.11
CA PHE A 5 -23.39 -19.39 1.92
C PHE A 5 -23.54 -18.16 1.02
N ARG A 6 -24.66 -17.46 1.15
CA ARG A 6 -24.90 -16.15 0.53
C ARG A 6 -24.73 -15.09 1.60
N ILE A 7 -23.81 -14.16 1.37
CA ILE A 7 -23.42 -13.15 2.35
C ILE A 7 -23.63 -11.76 1.74
N PRO A 8 -24.81 -11.16 1.89
CA PRO A 8 -25.04 -9.77 1.49
C PRO A 8 -24.19 -8.83 2.34
N LEU A 9 -23.60 -7.80 1.73
CA LEU A 9 -22.87 -6.73 2.41
C LEU A 9 -23.22 -5.36 1.82
N PRO A 10 -23.32 -4.29 2.65
CA PRO A 10 -23.65 -2.92 2.20
C PRO A 10 -22.41 -2.22 1.61
N LEU A 11 -21.71 -2.93 0.72
CA LEU A 11 -20.44 -2.59 0.10
C LEU A 11 -20.54 -2.78 -1.42
N SER A 12 -19.71 -2.08 -2.19
CA SER A 12 -19.44 -2.46 -3.58
C SER A 12 -18.51 -3.68 -3.64
N VAL A 13 -18.37 -4.29 -4.83
CA VAL A 13 -17.45 -5.41 -5.04
C VAL A 13 -15.99 -4.97 -4.80
N ASP A 14 -15.62 -3.78 -5.26
CA ASP A 14 -14.28 -3.19 -5.07
C ASP A 14 -14.00 -2.88 -3.59
N GLU A 15 -14.99 -2.30 -2.88
CA GLU A 15 -14.88 -2.04 -1.44
C GLU A 15 -14.71 -3.34 -0.64
N TYR A 16 -15.40 -4.41 -1.04
CA TYR A 16 -15.27 -5.72 -0.42
C TYR A 16 -13.88 -6.32 -0.60
N GLN A 17 -13.23 -6.11 -1.76
CA GLN A 17 -11.85 -6.53 -1.96
C GLN A 17 -10.94 -5.95 -0.87
N ILE A 18 -11.04 -4.64 -0.63
CA ILE A 18 -10.25 -3.94 0.40
C ILE A 18 -10.63 -4.44 1.81
N ALA A 19 -11.93 -4.63 2.06
CA ALA A 19 -12.43 -5.07 3.35
C ALA A 19 -11.96 -6.50 3.72
N GLU A 20 -12.06 -7.46 2.80
CA GLU A 20 -11.64 -8.86 3.00
C GLU A 20 -10.16 -8.93 3.37
N LEU A 21 -9.35 -8.16 2.65
CA LEU A 21 -7.93 -8.00 2.87
C LEU A 21 -7.59 -7.38 4.24
N PHE A 22 -8.36 -6.38 4.68
CA PHE A 22 -8.25 -5.80 6.03
C PHE A 22 -8.60 -6.83 7.12
N VAL A 23 -9.69 -7.57 6.95
CA VAL A 23 -10.17 -8.54 7.94
C VAL A 23 -9.15 -9.65 8.17
N VAL A 24 -8.57 -10.23 7.12
CA VAL A 24 -7.57 -11.31 7.22
C VAL A 24 -6.35 -10.89 8.06
N THR A 25 -5.93 -9.63 7.98
CA THR A 25 -4.76 -9.13 8.71
C THR A 25 -5.05 -8.78 10.17
N HIS A 26 -6.29 -8.44 10.51
CA HIS A 26 -6.68 -7.97 11.85
C HIS A 26 -7.39 -9.04 12.70
N MET A 27 -8.00 -10.06 12.08
CA MET A 27 -8.57 -11.22 12.79
C MET A 27 -7.52 -12.12 13.45
N ARG A 28 -6.23 -12.02 13.06
CA ARG A 28 -5.12 -12.76 13.68
C ARG A 28 -4.85 -12.41 15.16
N LYS A 29 -5.59 -11.45 15.73
CA LYS A 29 -5.40 -10.94 17.10
C LYS A 29 -6.66 -11.06 17.99
N ALA A 30 -7.52 -12.06 17.77
CA ALA A 30 -8.58 -12.35 18.75
C ALA A 30 -7.98 -13.04 19.99
N PRO A 31 -8.10 -12.49 21.21
CA PRO A 31 -7.60 -13.13 22.43
C PRO A 31 -8.51 -14.29 22.82
N GLY A 32 -7.93 -15.48 23.09
CA GLY A 32 -8.62 -16.55 23.83
C GLY A 32 -8.93 -17.84 23.07
N ALA A 33 -8.75 -17.90 21.75
CA ALA A 33 -8.65 -19.18 21.05
C ALA A 33 -7.16 -19.47 20.86
N GLY A 34 -6.66 -20.59 21.39
CA GLY A 34 -5.30 -21.04 21.11
C GLY A 34 -5.10 -21.06 19.60
N THR A 35 -4.38 -20.06 19.07
CA THR A 35 -4.17 -19.94 17.63
C THR A 35 -3.38 -21.17 17.20
N PRO A 36 -3.90 -22.02 16.31
CA PRO A 36 -3.09 -23.09 15.75
C PRO A 36 -1.83 -22.44 15.17
N HIS A 37 -0.65 -23.00 15.47
CA HIS A 37 0.58 -22.50 14.87
C HIS A 37 0.44 -22.65 13.35
N VAL A 38 0.40 -21.53 12.63
CA VAL A 38 0.28 -21.50 11.17
C VAL A 38 1.65 -21.25 10.58
N VAL A 39 2.15 -22.17 9.77
CA VAL A 39 3.38 -22.03 9.00
C VAL A 39 3.01 -21.72 7.55
N VAL A 40 3.42 -20.57 7.05
CA VAL A 40 3.26 -20.20 5.63
C VAL A 40 4.46 -20.73 4.86
N LEU A 41 4.24 -21.68 3.96
CA LEU A 41 5.31 -22.32 3.18
C LEU A 41 5.55 -21.62 1.85
N ARG A 42 4.48 -21.15 1.21
CA ARG A 42 4.56 -20.36 -0.02
C ARG A 42 3.59 -19.20 0.06
N ASN A 43 4.00 -18.07 -0.50
CA ASN A 43 3.20 -16.87 -0.65
C ASN A 43 3.74 -16.09 -1.86
N GLU A 44 3.22 -16.38 -3.03
CA GLU A 44 3.76 -15.91 -4.32
C GLU A 44 2.64 -15.49 -5.27
N PRO A 45 2.89 -14.51 -6.17
CA PRO A 45 1.94 -14.20 -7.23
C PRO A 45 1.81 -15.39 -8.19
N PHE A 46 0.63 -15.55 -8.78
CA PHE A 46 0.39 -16.53 -9.84
C PHE A 46 -0.26 -15.88 -11.06
N ASP A 47 0.04 -16.42 -12.24
CA ASP A 47 -0.67 -16.11 -13.48
C ASP A 47 -1.18 -17.42 -14.09
N ASN A 48 -2.50 -17.58 -14.17
CA ASN A 48 -3.14 -18.71 -14.83
C ASN A 48 -4.08 -18.27 -15.97
N THR A 49 -3.88 -17.07 -16.52
CA THR A 49 -4.71 -16.55 -17.63
C THR A 49 -4.66 -17.46 -18.86
N LEU A 50 -3.48 -18.01 -19.16
CA LEU A 50 -3.24 -18.96 -20.24
C LEU A 50 -3.44 -20.44 -19.83
N GLY A 51 -3.86 -20.72 -18.59
CA GLY A 51 -4.09 -22.09 -18.10
C GLY A 51 -2.83 -22.93 -17.86
N GLN A 52 -1.65 -22.29 -17.81
CA GLN A 52 -0.35 -22.96 -17.70
C GLN A 52 -0.10 -23.63 -16.34
N LEU A 53 -0.80 -23.19 -15.28
CA LEU A 53 -0.75 -23.84 -13.96
C LEU A 53 -1.71 -25.04 -13.86
N GLY A 54 -2.38 -25.38 -14.97
CA GLY A 54 -3.41 -26.40 -15.03
C GLY A 54 -4.81 -25.86 -14.72
N SER A 55 -5.79 -26.77 -14.79
CA SER A 55 -7.21 -26.44 -14.59
C SER A 55 -7.70 -26.68 -13.18
N VAL A 56 -6.95 -27.44 -12.37
CA VAL A 56 -7.43 -28.01 -11.11
C VAL A 56 -6.35 -28.04 -10.02
N SER A 57 -6.76 -27.85 -8.76
CA SER A 57 -5.88 -27.98 -7.60
C SER A 57 -5.37 -29.40 -7.46
N ALA A 58 -4.08 -29.53 -7.18
CA ALA A 58 -3.45 -30.81 -6.91
C ALA A 58 -4.00 -31.50 -5.66
N ILE A 59 -4.65 -30.77 -4.73
CA ILE A 59 -5.24 -31.33 -3.50
C ILE A 59 -6.65 -31.86 -3.72
N THR A 60 -7.51 -31.12 -4.41
CA THR A 60 -8.95 -31.45 -4.45
C THR A 60 -9.48 -31.76 -5.84
N GLY A 61 -8.70 -31.50 -6.89
CA GLY A 61 -9.22 -31.52 -8.26
C GLY A 61 -10.21 -30.37 -8.55
N GLY A 62 -10.40 -29.43 -7.62
CA GLY A 62 -11.29 -28.27 -7.81
C GLY A 62 -10.68 -27.22 -8.74
N THR A 63 -11.51 -26.46 -9.45
CA THR A 63 -11.07 -25.56 -10.52
C THR A 63 -10.24 -24.39 -9.97
N ILE A 64 -9.03 -24.21 -10.52
CA ILE A 64 -8.18 -23.05 -10.22
C ILE A 64 -8.67 -21.85 -11.05
N PRO A 65 -8.73 -20.63 -10.48
CA PRO A 65 -9.09 -19.44 -11.25
C PRO A 65 -8.20 -19.24 -12.49
N ARG A 66 -8.81 -18.96 -13.66
CA ARG A 66 -8.11 -18.54 -14.88
C ARG A 66 -7.84 -17.04 -14.86
N SER A 67 -6.96 -16.62 -13.98
CA SER A 67 -6.68 -15.20 -13.71
C SER A 67 -5.29 -15.03 -13.11
N THR A 68 -4.87 -13.78 -12.92
CA THR A 68 -3.73 -13.45 -12.08
C THR A 68 -4.19 -13.26 -10.63
N GLY A 69 -3.32 -13.56 -9.67
CA GLY A 69 -3.67 -13.43 -8.25
C GLY A 69 -2.53 -13.81 -7.31
N GLN A 70 -2.87 -14.10 -6.05
CA GLN A 70 -1.94 -14.55 -5.03
C GLN A 70 -2.19 -16.02 -4.67
N TYR A 71 -1.13 -16.81 -4.66
CA TYR A 71 -1.12 -18.20 -4.19
C TYR A 71 -0.50 -18.29 -2.80
N THR A 72 -1.13 -19.04 -1.89
CA THR A 72 -0.53 -19.39 -0.60
C THR A 72 -0.65 -20.86 -0.30
N LEU A 73 0.40 -21.44 0.27
CA LEU A 73 0.42 -22.78 0.86
C LEU A 73 0.71 -22.65 2.36
N LYS A 74 -0.18 -23.18 3.22
CA LYS A 74 -0.06 -23.07 4.67
C LYS A 74 -0.26 -24.40 5.37
N HIS A 75 0.48 -24.60 6.47
CA HIS A 75 0.27 -25.70 7.40
C HIS A 75 -0.31 -25.17 8.71
N TYR A 76 -1.42 -25.75 9.14
CA TYR A 76 -2.06 -25.46 10.42
C TYR A 76 -1.81 -26.62 11.37
N HIS A 77 -1.10 -26.34 12.47
CA HIS A 77 -0.91 -27.28 13.57
C HIS A 77 -2.12 -27.20 14.50
N VAL A 78 -3.09 -28.09 14.29
CA VAL A 78 -4.41 -28.01 14.96
C VAL A 78 -4.59 -28.99 16.11
N SER A 79 -3.54 -29.72 16.50
CA SER A 79 -3.56 -30.75 17.54
C SER A 79 -4.26 -30.32 18.84
N ASP A 80 -3.95 -29.12 19.32
CA ASP A 80 -4.49 -28.59 20.58
C ASP A 80 -5.91 -28.02 20.42
N GLY A 81 -6.36 -27.75 19.20
CA GLY A 81 -7.68 -27.19 18.90
C GLY A 81 -8.75 -28.24 18.52
N LEU A 82 -8.37 -29.51 18.35
CA LEU A 82 -9.32 -30.56 17.97
C LEU A 82 -10.32 -30.85 19.11
N PRO A 83 -11.62 -31.02 18.79
CA PRO A 83 -12.61 -31.54 19.72
C PRO A 83 -12.17 -32.82 20.42
N LEU A 84 -12.57 -33.01 21.67
CA LEU A 84 -12.17 -34.18 22.49
C LEU A 84 -12.43 -35.53 21.79
N PHE A 85 -13.54 -35.65 21.05
CA PHE A 85 -13.88 -36.87 20.32
C PHE A 85 -12.94 -37.18 19.13
N LEU A 86 -12.19 -36.19 18.63
CA LEU A 86 -11.22 -36.35 17.55
C LEU A 86 -9.79 -36.55 18.05
N ARG A 87 -9.46 -36.08 19.25
CA ARG A 87 -8.14 -36.28 19.87
C ARG A 87 -7.82 -37.75 20.15
N ALA A 88 -8.84 -38.62 20.20
CA ALA A 88 -8.66 -40.06 20.36
C ALA A 88 -8.32 -40.77 19.03
N ILE A 89 -8.53 -40.10 17.88
CA ILE A 89 -8.45 -40.68 16.54
C ILE A 89 -7.24 -40.15 15.77
N PHE A 90 -6.89 -38.88 15.98
CA PHE A 90 -5.75 -38.25 15.33
C PHE A 90 -4.56 -38.17 16.28
N PRO A 91 -3.33 -38.39 15.79
CA PRO A 91 -2.13 -38.30 16.60
C PRO A 91 -2.00 -36.90 17.20
N LYS A 92 -1.68 -36.83 18.50
CA LYS A 92 -1.48 -35.55 19.22
C LYS A 92 -0.33 -34.74 18.61
N GLU A 93 0.74 -35.41 18.19
CA GLU A 93 1.87 -34.77 17.53
C GLU A 93 1.81 -34.98 16.01
N GLY A 94 2.09 -33.92 15.26
CA GLY A 94 2.24 -34.01 13.81
C GLY A 94 0.94 -34.04 12.99
N PHE A 95 -0.25 -33.88 13.58
CA PHE A 95 -1.47 -33.69 12.77
C PHE A 95 -1.53 -32.27 12.20
N LEU A 96 -1.49 -32.17 10.87
CA LEU A 96 -1.49 -30.94 10.12
C LEU A 96 -2.70 -30.86 9.21
N LEU A 97 -3.30 -29.67 9.13
CA LEU A 97 -4.12 -29.30 7.99
C LEU A 97 -3.26 -28.52 7.00
N ILE A 98 -3.30 -28.94 5.73
CA ILE A 98 -2.57 -28.32 4.63
C ILE A 98 -3.58 -27.54 3.83
N GLU A 99 -3.41 -26.22 3.71
CA GLU A 99 -4.25 -25.31 2.92
C GLU A 99 -3.50 -24.82 1.69
N GLU A 100 -4.11 -24.98 0.52
CA GLU A 100 -3.78 -24.23 -0.70
C GLU A 100 -4.86 -23.18 -0.95
N ALA A 101 -4.47 -21.95 -1.25
CA ALA A 101 -5.40 -20.87 -1.56
C ALA A 101 -4.94 -20.08 -2.78
N TRP A 102 -5.87 -19.85 -3.71
CA TRP A 102 -5.74 -19.00 -4.89
C TRP A 102 -6.71 -17.83 -4.75
N SER A 103 -6.18 -16.65 -4.50
CA SER A 103 -6.97 -15.43 -4.32
C SER A 103 -6.84 -14.56 -5.55
N ALA A 104 -7.92 -14.40 -6.32
CA ALA A 104 -7.95 -13.63 -7.55
C ALA A 104 -9.29 -12.91 -7.72
N HIS A 105 -9.43 -11.78 -7.02
CA HIS A 105 -10.68 -11.03 -6.95
C HIS A 105 -11.27 -10.77 -8.35
N PRO A 106 -12.59 -11.01 -8.56
CA PRO A 106 -13.63 -11.27 -7.57
C PRO A 106 -13.79 -12.73 -7.13
N ARG A 107 -12.93 -13.63 -7.59
CA ARG A 107 -12.97 -15.06 -7.27
C ARG A 107 -11.88 -15.48 -6.30
N ALA A 108 -12.16 -16.49 -5.49
CA ALA A 108 -11.13 -17.15 -4.70
C ALA A 108 -11.43 -18.63 -4.56
N PHE A 109 -10.39 -19.43 -4.49
CA PHE A 109 -10.48 -20.85 -4.24
C PHE A 109 -9.55 -21.24 -3.10
N THR A 110 -10.06 -21.99 -2.14
CA THR A 110 -9.24 -22.56 -1.07
C THR A 110 -9.52 -24.04 -0.95
N ALA A 111 -8.49 -24.84 -0.76
CA ALA A 111 -8.55 -26.28 -0.59
C ALA A 111 -7.75 -26.68 0.65
N MET A 112 -8.31 -27.51 1.51
CA MET A 112 -7.65 -28.06 2.69
C MET A 112 -7.69 -29.58 2.70
N THR A 113 -6.59 -30.19 3.11
CA THR A 113 -6.47 -31.63 3.39
C THR A 113 -5.72 -31.84 4.70
N SER A 114 -5.56 -33.09 5.11
CA SER A 114 -4.69 -33.48 6.21
C SER A 114 -3.46 -34.22 5.69
N ASN A 115 -2.38 -34.23 6.47
CA ASN A 115 -1.23 -35.11 6.24
C ASN A 115 -1.48 -36.57 6.68
N VAL A 116 -2.54 -36.85 7.44
CA VAL A 116 -2.86 -38.20 7.95
C VAL A 116 -3.94 -38.88 7.11
N LEU A 117 -4.95 -38.14 6.65
CA LEU A 117 -6.03 -38.68 5.84
C LEU A 117 -5.74 -38.47 4.35
N SER A 118 -5.97 -39.50 3.53
CA SER A 118 -5.85 -39.34 2.08
C SER A 118 -6.90 -38.37 1.54
N LYS A 119 -6.57 -37.68 0.45
CA LYS A 119 -7.47 -36.75 -0.27
C LYS A 119 -8.79 -37.39 -0.68
N ALA A 120 -8.79 -38.70 -0.93
CA ALA A 120 -9.99 -39.46 -1.27
C ALA A 120 -10.97 -39.57 -0.08
N LYS A 121 -10.46 -39.51 1.15
CA LYS A 121 -11.23 -39.64 2.40
C LYS A 121 -11.52 -38.31 3.07
N PHE A 122 -10.64 -37.32 2.93
CA PHE A 122 -10.85 -36.01 3.54
C PHE A 122 -10.41 -34.88 2.62
N PHE A 123 -11.32 -33.96 2.39
CA PHE A 123 -10.98 -32.63 1.90
C PHE A 123 -12.04 -31.62 2.30
N ILE A 124 -11.63 -30.36 2.36
CA ILE A 124 -12.50 -29.21 2.42
C ILE A 124 -12.12 -28.33 1.24
N SER A 125 -13.09 -27.84 0.47
CA SER A 125 -12.82 -26.76 -0.48
C SER A 125 -13.86 -25.67 -0.36
N CYS A 126 -13.45 -24.43 -0.58
CA CYS A 126 -14.33 -23.29 -0.64
C CYS A 126 -14.03 -22.53 -1.93
N GLU A 127 -15.01 -22.47 -2.81
CA GLU A 127 -15.01 -21.55 -3.94
C GLU A 127 -15.82 -20.32 -3.56
N SER A 128 -15.35 -19.14 -3.94
CA SER A 128 -16.11 -17.92 -3.71
C SER A 128 -16.07 -16.98 -4.89
N VAL A 129 -17.18 -16.24 -5.05
CA VAL A 129 -17.30 -15.16 -6.01
C VAL A 129 -18.08 -14.01 -5.38
N SER A 130 -17.59 -12.79 -5.61
CA SER A 130 -18.24 -11.56 -5.17
C SER A 130 -18.96 -10.92 -6.35
N CYS A 131 -20.27 -10.69 -6.23
CA CYS A 131 -21.09 -10.10 -7.29
C CYS A 131 -21.84 -8.87 -6.78
N ALA A 132 -22.07 -7.90 -7.66
CA ALA A 132 -22.89 -6.73 -7.34
C ALA A 132 -24.37 -7.12 -7.19
N GLY A 133 -25.07 -6.46 -6.28
CA GLY A 133 -26.49 -6.69 -5.99
C GLY A 133 -26.77 -7.67 -4.85
N ALA A 134 -27.99 -7.65 -4.36
CA ALA A 134 -28.51 -8.54 -3.32
C ALA A 134 -28.95 -9.88 -3.93
N MET A 135 -28.15 -10.93 -3.75
CA MET A 135 -28.51 -12.33 -4.03
C MET A 135 -29.09 -12.59 -5.43
N LYS A 136 -28.65 -11.84 -6.44
CA LYS A 136 -29.20 -11.89 -7.82
C LYS A 136 -28.88 -13.16 -8.60
N HIS A 137 -27.91 -13.95 -8.16
CA HIS A 137 -27.38 -15.07 -8.93
C HIS A 137 -27.68 -16.40 -8.25
N GLU A 138 -28.40 -17.28 -8.93
CA GLU A 138 -28.74 -18.61 -8.40
C GLU A 138 -27.54 -19.58 -8.45
N ASN A 139 -26.67 -19.43 -9.46
CA ASN A 139 -25.46 -20.25 -9.65
C ASN A 139 -24.23 -19.37 -9.94
N ALA A 140 -23.88 -18.47 -9.01
CA ALA A 140 -22.79 -17.50 -9.22
C ALA A 140 -21.42 -18.15 -9.47
N VAL A 141 -21.15 -19.26 -8.77
CA VAL A 141 -19.87 -19.97 -8.83
C VAL A 141 -19.72 -20.79 -10.11
N GLY A 142 -20.83 -21.27 -10.69
CA GLY A 142 -20.84 -22.12 -11.88
C GLY A 142 -20.82 -23.62 -11.56
N LEU A 143 -21.60 -24.04 -10.56
CA LEU A 143 -21.74 -25.44 -10.15
C LEU A 143 -22.35 -26.30 -11.25
N SER A 144 -21.95 -27.57 -11.30
CA SER A 144 -22.56 -28.57 -12.18
C SER A 144 -24.04 -28.80 -11.82
N PRO A 145 -24.90 -29.27 -12.75
CA PRO A 145 -26.32 -29.47 -12.46
C PRO A 145 -26.60 -30.40 -11.25
N SER A 146 -25.78 -31.43 -11.07
CA SER A 146 -25.91 -32.37 -9.94
C SER A 146 -25.52 -31.73 -8.61
N GLU A 147 -24.42 -30.97 -8.57
CA GLU A 147 -24.02 -30.23 -7.37
C GLU A 147 -25.01 -29.12 -7.04
N LEU A 148 -25.53 -28.44 -8.07
CA LEU A 148 -26.55 -27.40 -7.92
C LEU A 148 -27.80 -27.99 -7.26
N ALA A 149 -28.28 -29.15 -7.72
CA ALA A 149 -29.43 -29.83 -7.12
C ALA A 149 -29.17 -30.36 -5.70
N ALA A 150 -27.93 -30.76 -5.38
CA ALA A 150 -27.58 -31.37 -4.09
C ALA A 150 -27.16 -30.36 -3.00
N ARG A 151 -27.03 -29.07 -3.32
CA ARG A 151 -26.52 -28.07 -2.38
C ARG A 151 -27.57 -27.63 -1.36
N THR A 152 -27.12 -27.39 -0.14
CA THR A 152 -27.89 -26.61 0.85
C THR A 152 -27.53 -25.13 0.70
N VAL A 153 -28.51 -24.24 0.67
CA VAL A 153 -28.29 -22.78 0.60
C VAL A 153 -28.61 -22.14 1.94
N GLU A 154 -27.73 -21.28 2.45
CA GLU A 154 -27.93 -20.50 3.67
C GLU A 154 -27.57 -19.03 3.43
N VAL A 155 -28.45 -18.12 3.86
CA VAL A 155 -28.17 -16.68 3.86
C VAL A 155 -27.61 -16.28 5.21
N LEU A 156 -26.40 -15.72 5.24
CA LEU A 156 -25.77 -15.23 6.47
C LEU A 156 -26.18 -13.79 6.74
N ARG A 157 -27.06 -13.63 7.73
CA ARG A 157 -27.51 -12.32 8.23
C ARG A 157 -26.50 -11.73 9.21
N ILE A 158 -25.73 -10.76 8.76
CA ILE A 158 -24.66 -10.15 9.57
C ILE A 158 -25.19 -9.26 10.71
N GLU A 159 -26.42 -8.77 10.59
CA GLU A 159 -27.13 -7.96 11.58
C GLU A 159 -27.88 -8.78 12.64
N ALA A 160 -28.01 -10.09 12.45
CA ALA A 160 -28.73 -10.94 13.40
C ALA A 160 -27.99 -11.00 14.76
N PRO A 161 -28.72 -10.98 15.90
CA PRO A 161 -28.12 -11.05 17.22
C PRO A 161 -27.41 -12.39 17.48
N GLU A 162 -26.35 -12.35 18.28
CA GLU A 162 -25.62 -13.54 18.77
C GLU A 162 -25.60 -13.60 20.29
N THR A 163 -25.30 -14.78 20.83
CA THR A 163 -25.25 -15.09 22.26
C THR A 163 -24.10 -14.41 23.02
N ALA A 164 -23.19 -13.69 22.33
CA ALA A 164 -22.07 -12.99 22.96
C ALA A 164 -22.00 -11.52 22.51
N ALA A 165 -21.81 -10.63 23.49
CA ALA A 165 -21.72 -9.19 23.28
C ALA A 165 -20.36 -8.81 22.64
N SER A 166 -20.37 -8.52 21.34
CA SER A 166 -19.28 -7.79 20.69
C SER A 166 -19.45 -6.29 20.96
N PRO A 167 -18.38 -5.53 21.30
CA PRO A 167 -18.47 -4.09 21.54
C PRO A 167 -18.86 -3.28 20.29
N THR A 168 -18.72 -3.86 19.09
CA THR A 168 -19.24 -3.30 17.83
C THR A 168 -20.01 -4.37 17.05
N HIS A 169 -21.23 -4.05 16.64
CA HIS A 169 -22.15 -4.97 15.97
C HIS A 169 -22.83 -4.27 14.77
N PRO A 170 -23.08 -4.95 13.63
CA PRO A 170 -23.66 -4.27 12.45
C PRO A 170 -25.02 -3.61 12.69
N ALA A 171 -25.83 -4.17 13.60
CA ALA A 171 -27.12 -3.59 13.97
C ALA A 171 -27.04 -2.28 14.77
N THR A 172 -25.85 -1.91 15.27
CA THR A 172 -25.64 -0.67 16.05
C THR A 172 -24.53 0.22 15.47
N PHE A 173 -23.71 -0.31 14.57
CA PHE A 173 -22.58 0.40 13.98
C PHE A 173 -23.03 1.31 12.84
N VAL A 174 -22.59 2.57 12.89
CA VAL A 174 -22.67 3.52 11.77
C VAL A 174 -21.26 3.91 11.38
N CYS A 175 -20.93 3.76 10.10
CA CYS A 175 -19.63 4.21 9.61
C CYS A 175 -19.55 5.74 9.60
N PRO A 176 -18.64 6.38 10.34
CA PRO A 176 -18.47 7.83 10.29
C PRO A 176 -18.04 8.36 8.92
N LYS A 177 -17.33 7.55 8.10
CA LYS A 177 -16.86 7.97 6.76
C LYS A 177 -17.93 7.90 5.69
N THR A 178 -18.78 6.86 5.71
CA THR A 178 -19.78 6.61 4.65
C THR A 178 -21.20 6.89 5.07
N ARG A 179 -21.45 7.07 6.37
CA ARG A 179 -22.78 7.16 6.97
C ARG A 179 -23.64 5.90 6.76
N ARG A 180 -23.07 4.79 6.28
CA ARG A 180 -23.77 3.49 6.15
C ARG A 180 -23.92 2.81 7.50
N GLY A 181 -25.03 2.12 7.68
CA GLY A 181 -25.45 1.56 8.97
C GLY A 181 -26.30 2.55 9.78
N PRO A 182 -26.96 2.10 10.86
CA PRO A 182 -26.95 0.73 11.37
C PRO A 182 -27.80 -0.19 10.46
N LEU A 183 -27.49 -1.48 10.47
CA LEU A 183 -28.21 -2.47 9.66
C LEU A 183 -29.44 -2.98 10.40
N GLY A 184 -30.62 -2.50 10.02
CA GLY A 184 -31.91 -3.02 10.49
C GLY A 184 -32.36 -4.28 9.74
N PRO A 185 -33.46 -4.95 10.14
CA PRO A 185 -33.87 -6.24 9.57
C PRO A 185 -34.02 -6.29 8.04
N ASP A 186 -34.45 -5.19 7.41
CA ASP A 186 -34.72 -5.11 5.97
C ASP A 186 -33.60 -4.40 5.17
N TRP A 187 -32.42 -4.21 5.78
CA TRP A 187 -31.33 -3.41 5.20
C TRP A 187 -30.89 -3.89 3.80
N VAL A 188 -31.01 -5.19 3.53
CA VAL A 188 -30.62 -5.81 2.24
C VAL A 188 -31.45 -5.26 1.08
N ALA A 189 -32.70 -4.87 1.31
CA ALA A 189 -33.56 -4.33 0.27
C ALA A 189 -33.27 -2.86 -0.05
N THR A 190 -32.71 -2.12 0.90
CA THR A 190 -32.55 -0.66 0.83
C THR A 190 -31.09 -0.21 0.68
N ALA A 191 -30.12 -1.10 0.88
CA ALA A 191 -28.71 -0.73 0.85
C ALA A 191 -28.21 -0.42 -0.56
N ASP A 192 -27.47 0.68 -0.67
CA ASP A 192 -26.74 1.09 -1.87
C ASP A 192 -25.39 1.72 -1.45
N PRO A 193 -24.24 1.23 -1.95
CA PRO A 193 -24.07 0.00 -2.74
C PRO A 193 -24.37 -1.26 -1.93
N ILE A 194 -24.69 -2.34 -2.66
CA ILE A 194 -24.82 -3.68 -2.12
C ILE A 194 -24.14 -4.71 -3.04
N MET A 195 -23.50 -5.68 -2.41
CA MET A 195 -22.90 -6.85 -3.05
C MET A 195 -23.31 -8.12 -2.30
N THR A 196 -23.13 -9.26 -2.94
CA THR A 196 -23.26 -10.57 -2.30
C THR A 196 -22.02 -11.40 -2.57
N CYS A 197 -21.39 -11.89 -1.51
CA CYS A 197 -20.37 -12.92 -1.60
C CYS A 197 -21.04 -14.30 -1.56
N TYR A 198 -20.86 -15.08 -2.61
CA TYR A 198 -21.31 -16.48 -2.68
C TYR A 198 -20.12 -17.36 -2.34
N LYS A 199 -20.21 -18.14 -1.27
CA LYS A 199 -19.17 -19.07 -0.85
C LYS A 199 -19.72 -20.50 -0.87
N VAL A 200 -19.23 -21.34 -1.78
CA VAL A 200 -19.61 -22.75 -1.89
C VAL A 200 -18.57 -23.60 -1.19
N LEU A 201 -18.96 -24.17 -0.06
CA LEU A 201 -18.15 -25.09 0.74
C LEU A 201 -18.46 -26.54 0.35
N ARG A 202 -17.42 -27.29 -0.01
CA ARG A 202 -17.49 -28.74 -0.20
C ARG A 202 -16.72 -29.42 0.91
N VAL A 203 -17.36 -30.39 1.54
CA VAL A 203 -16.74 -31.17 2.61
C VAL A 203 -16.89 -32.65 2.30
N LYS A 204 -15.76 -33.35 2.27
CA LYS A 204 -15.68 -34.80 2.27
C LYS A 204 -14.97 -35.25 3.53
N PHE A 205 -15.57 -36.21 4.23
CA PHE A 205 -14.98 -36.82 5.41
C PHE A 205 -15.52 -38.25 5.53
N ASP A 206 -14.74 -39.23 5.11
CA ASP A 206 -15.10 -40.64 5.09
C ASP A 206 -14.25 -41.41 6.12
N TYR A 207 -14.80 -41.52 7.33
CA TYR A 207 -14.16 -42.20 8.45
C TYR A 207 -15.17 -42.73 9.47
N PHE A 208 -15.23 -44.06 9.64
CA PHE A 208 -15.86 -44.80 10.75
C PHE A 208 -17.17 -44.20 11.29
N GLY A 209 -18.17 -43.98 10.44
CA GLY A 209 -19.51 -43.53 10.86
C GLY A 209 -19.59 -42.09 11.40
N LEU A 210 -18.50 -41.33 11.36
CA LEU A 210 -18.44 -39.93 11.81
C LEU A 210 -18.73 -38.91 10.68
N GLU A 211 -18.96 -39.37 9.46
CA GLU A 211 -19.11 -38.54 8.26
C GLU A 211 -20.07 -37.36 8.48
N HIS A 212 -21.34 -37.65 8.79
CA HIS A 212 -22.36 -36.62 8.93
C HIS A 212 -22.03 -35.63 10.06
N LYS A 213 -21.57 -36.15 11.22
CA LYS A 213 -21.22 -35.33 12.38
C LYS A 213 -20.05 -34.39 12.07
N MET A 214 -19.05 -34.86 11.34
CA MET A 214 -17.86 -34.08 10.97
C MET A 214 -18.15 -33.05 9.89
N GLN A 215 -18.91 -33.43 8.85
CA GLN A 215 -19.35 -32.49 7.81
C GLN A 215 -20.12 -31.33 8.44
N GLN A 216 -21.09 -31.62 9.32
CA GLN A 216 -21.86 -30.60 10.04
C GLN A 216 -21.00 -29.73 10.96
N PHE A 217 -20.01 -30.32 11.65
CA PHE A 217 -19.07 -29.57 12.48
C PHE A 217 -18.25 -28.58 11.63
N ILE A 218 -17.68 -29.03 10.52
CA ILE A 218 -16.87 -28.20 9.61
C ILE A 218 -17.70 -27.06 9.02
N VAL A 219 -18.92 -27.35 8.56
CA VAL A 219 -19.85 -26.33 8.04
C VAL A 219 -20.13 -25.26 9.10
N ARG A 220 -20.40 -25.66 10.35
CA ARG A 220 -20.62 -24.71 11.45
C ARG A 220 -19.40 -23.84 11.76
N GLN A 221 -18.19 -24.40 11.72
CA GLN A 221 -16.97 -23.62 11.92
C GLN A 221 -16.78 -22.58 10.80
N HIS A 222 -16.93 -22.98 9.55
CA HIS A 222 -16.81 -22.06 8.41
C HIS A 222 -17.90 -20.98 8.43
N ARG A 223 -19.14 -21.35 8.77
CA ARG A 223 -20.23 -20.41 8.99
C ARG A 223 -19.84 -19.32 10.00
N GLY A 224 -19.28 -19.72 11.15
CA GLY A 224 -18.83 -18.78 12.19
C GLY A 224 -17.73 -17.84 11.68
N VAL A 225 -16.73 -18.36 10.97
CA VAL A 225 -15.64 -17.56 10.39
C VAL A 225 -16.17 -16.58 9.34
N PHE A 226 -17.05 -17.02 8.44
CA PHE A 226 -17.62 -16.18 7.40
C PHE A 226 -18.48 -15.06 7.98
N LEU A 227 -19.32 -15.39 8.95
CA LEU A 227 -20.16 -14.42 9.64
C LEU A 227 -19.30 -13.38 10.40
N ALA A 228 -18.34 -13.84 11.20
CA ALA A 228 -17.44 -12.95 11.93
C ALA A 228 -16.64 -12.05 10.99
N SER A 229 -16.13 -12.60 9.88
CA SER A 229 -15.38 -11.84 8.87
C SER A 229 -16.23 -10.78 8.19
N ALA A 230 -17.46 -11.11 7.82
CA ALA A 230 -18.41 -10.19 7.20
C ALA A 230 -18.84 -9.08 8.16
N ARG A 231 -19.09 -9.40 9.44
CA ARG A 231 -19.35 -8.40 10.48
C ARG A 231 -18.17 -7.46 10.68
N GLN A 232 -16.95 -8.01 10.76
CA GLN A 232 -15.73 -7.23 10.94
C GLN A 232 -15.46 -6.32 9.75
N ALA A 233 -15.71 -6.80 8.51
CA ALA A 233 -15.64 -6.00 7.31
C ALA A 233 -16.52 -4.76 7.46
N HIS A 234 -17.81 -4.94 7.75
CA HIS A 234 -18.73 -3.80 7.92
C HIS A 234 -18.36 -2.90 9.12
N CYS A 235 -18.17 -3.46 10.32
CA CYS A 235 -17.95 -2.69 11.55
C CYS A 235 -16.58 -2.00 11.61
N SER A 236 -15.64 -2.38 10.74
CA SER A 236 -14.36 -1.72 10.58
C SER A 236 -14.30 -0.82 9.35
N SER A 237 -15.42 -0.54 8.68
CA SER A 237 -15.42 0.23 7.44
C SER A 237 -14.78 1.60 7.59
N HIS A 238 -14.94 2.28 8.72
CA HIS A 238 -14.21 3.53 9.00
C HIS A 238 -12.66 3.41 8.92
N LYS A 239 -12.09 2.22 9.11
CA LYS A 239 -10.64 1.97 9.08
C LYS A 239 -10.10 1.69 7.68
N TRP A 240 -10.89 1.07 6.82
CA TRP A 240 -10.45 0.63 5.48
C TRP A 240 -11.18 1.34 4.33
N PHE A 241 -12.39 1.86 4.57
CA PHE A 241 -13.14 2.64 3.59
C PHE A 241 -12.49 3.98 3.38
N GLY A 242 -12.30 4.35 2.11
CA GLY A 242 -11.64 5.60 1.74
C GLY A 242 -10.26 5.70 2.39
N ARG A 243 -9.51 4.58 2.47
CA ARG A 243 -8.08 4.67 2.73
C ARG A 243 -7.43 5.18 1.45
N SER A 244 -7.50 6.49 1.30
CA SER A 244 -6.90 7.26 0.23
C SER A 244 -5.39 7.21 0.33
N MET A 245 -4.75 7.48 -0.81
CA MET A 245 -3.38 7.97 -0.90
C MET A 245 -3.00 8.80 0.34
N LEU A 246 -1.88 8.48 0.99
CA LEU A 246 -1.35 9.27 2.09
C LEU A 246 -1.00 10.66 1.54
N VAL A 247 -1.46 11.73 2.20
CA VAL A 247 -1.13 13.11 1.86
C VAL A 247 -0.50 13.78 3.08
N HIS A 248 0.75 14.23 2.95
CA HIS A 248 1.48 14.92 4.01
C HIS A 248 2.11 16.18 3.46
N GLU A 249 1.84 17.32 4.10
CA GLU A 249 2.41 18.61 3.74
C GLU A 249 3.50 19.01 4.73
N PHE A 250 4.67 19.32 4.21
CA PHE A 250 5.82 19.77 4.99
C PHE A 250 6.09 21.24 4.71
N HIS A 251 6.21 22.04 5.77
CA HIS A 251 6.69 23.42 5.70
C HIS A 251 8.12 23.43 6.21
N ILE A 252 9.08 23.90 5.40
CA ILE A 252 10.48 24.01 5.81
C ILE A 252 10.99 25.44 5.58
N PRO A 253 11.04 26.28 6.62
CA PRO A 253 11.64 27.62 6.55
C PRO A 253 13.16 27.55 6.35
N LEU A 254 13.71 28.47 5.57
CA LEU A 254 15.15 28.62 5.28
C LEU A 254 15.60 30.08 5.35
N HIS A 255 16.82 30.32 5.83
CA HIS A 255 17.39 31.66 6.01
C HIS A 255 18.05 32.15 4.71
N MET A 256 17.23 32.26 3.67
CA MET A 256 17.60 32.69 2.33
C MET A 256 16.40 33.26 1.58
N THR A 257 16.62 33.94 0.46
CA THR A 257 15.55 34.35 -0.45
C THR A 257 15.09 33.17 -1.31
N VAL A 258 13.94 33.33 -1.96
CA VAL A 258 13.43 32.39 -2.97
C VAL A 258 14.45 32.25 -4.12
N ASP A 259 14.96 33.36 -4.66
CA ASP A 259 15.94 33.34 -5.76
C ASP A 259 17.25 32.63 -5.38
N GLU A 260 17.75 32.86 -4.16
CA GLU A 260 18.93 32.16 -3.64
C GLU A 260 18.68 30.65 -3.52
N PHE A 261 17.48 30.24 -3.09
CA PHE A 261 17.13 28.83 -2.98
C PHE A 261 17.08 28.13 -4.33
N GLN A 262 16.72 28.82 -5.42
CA GLN A 262 16.77 28.26 -6.77
C GLN A 262 18.19 27.79 -7.13
N ILE A 263 19.21 28.56 -6.77
CA ILE A 263 20.62 28.20 -6.97
C ILE A 263 21.03 27.10 -5.99
N ALA A 264 20.67 27.24 -4.70
CA ALA A 264 21.01 26.29 -3.66
C ALA A 264 20.50 24.87 -3.97
N GLN A 265 19.24 24.73 -4.37
CA GLN A 265 18.64 23.41 -4.65
C GLN A 265 19.34 22.70 -5.81
N LEU A 266 19.74 23.42 -6.86
CA LEU A 266 20.41 22.83 -8.02
C LEU A 266 21.84 22.45 -7.67
N TYR A 267 22.53 23.29 -6.90
CA TYR A 267 23.85 22.97 -6.38
C TYR A 267 23.82 21.74 -5.46
N MET A 268 22.78 21.57 -4.63
CA MET A 268 22.60 20.35 -3.83
C MET A 268 22.39 19.09 -4.69
N VAL A 269 21.63 19.19 -5.79
CA VAL A 269 21.47 18.07 -6.73
C VAL A 269 22.82 17.67 -7.34
N VAL A 270 23.61 18.66 -7.77
CA VAL A 270 24.98 18.49 -8.29
C VAL A 270 25.87 17.78 -7.25
N ASP A 271 25.98 18.32 -6.03
CA ASP A 271 26.81 17.76 -4.96
C ASP A 271 26.38 16.33 -4.55
N ALA A 272 25.07 16.08 -4.45
CA ALA A 272 24.54 14.76 -4.13
C ALA A 272 24.81 13.73 -5.24
N SER A 273 24.71 14.14 -6.51
CA SER A 273 25.01 13.26 -7.66
C SER A 273 26.48 12.83 -7.70
N GLU A 274 27.41 13.69 -7.29
CA GLU A 274 28.85 13.35 -7.23
C GLU A 274 29.15 12.37 -6.08
N LYS A 275 28.47 12.50 -4.94
CA LYS A 275 28.73 11.67 -3.74
C LYS A 275 28.08 10.29 -3.79
N ASN A 276 26.89 10.17 -4.40
CA ASN A 276 26.04 8.99 -4.29
C ASN A 276 26.19 7.94 -5.42
N THR A 277 27.23 8.05 -6.26
CA THR A 277 27.48 7.08 -7.35
C THR A 277 28.68 6.20 -7.01
N LYS A 278 28.43 5.06 -6.33
CA LYS A 278 29.44 4.01 -6.08
C LYS A 278 28.80 2.63 -6.10
N GLY A 279 29.41 1.66 -6.78
CA GLY A 279 29.11 0.23 -6.60
C GLY A 279 27.85 -0.32 -7.28
N GLY A 280 27.38 0.29 -8.37
CA GLY A 280 26.22 -0.21 -9.15
C GLY A 280 24.85 0.24 -8.62
N GLU A 281 24.79 0.91 -7.47
CA GLU A 281 23.63 1.65 -6.96
C GLU A 281 23.81 3.15 -7.24
N GLY A 282 22.70 3.91 -7.40
CA GLY A 282 22.78 5.36 -7.63
C GLY A 282 21.74 5.92 -8.60
N VAL A 283 22.00 7.12 -9.12
CA VAL A 283 21.06 7.90 -9.94
C VAL A 283 21.53 7.99 -11.38
N GLU A 284 20.72 7.58 -12.34
CA GLU A 284 20.91 7.77 -13.77
C GLU A 284 20.01 8.87 -14.30
N ILE A 285 20.61 9.87 -14.95
CA ILE A 285 19.88 10.96 -15.60
C ILE A 285 19.69 10.58 -17.06
N LEU A 286 18.46 10.30 -17.46
CA LEU A 286 18.09 9.93 -18.83
C LEU A 286 17.74 11.16 -19.67
N LYS A 287 17.07 12.13 -19.06
CA LYS A 287 16.71 13.41 -19.70
C LYS A 287 16.93 14.55 -18.73
N ASN A 288 17.43 15.66 -19.25
CA ASN A 288 17.52 16.95 -18.58
C ASN A 288 17.41 18.04 -19.66
N GLU A 289 16.19 18.49 -19.94
CA GLU A 289 15.90 19.38 -21.06
C GLU A 289 14.84 20.42 -20.69
N PRO A 290 14.86 21.62 -21.30
CA PRO A 290 13.78 22.57 -21.14
C PRO A 290 12.48 22.00 -21.75
N TYR A 291 11.33 22.34 -21.16
CA TYR A 291 10.01 22.01 -21.71
C TYR A 291 9.09 23.24 -21.73
N ASP A 292 8.13 23.21 -22.64
CA ASP A 292 6.99 24.11 -22.67
C ASP A 292 5.73 23.26 -22.92
N ASN A 293 4.75 23.38 -22.03
CA ASN A 293 3.42 22.79 -22.17
C ASN A 293 2.31 23.83 -21.91
N THR A 294 2.59 25.11 -22.11
CA THR A 294 1.62 26.20 -21.91
C THR A 294 0.37 26.03 -22.76
N ASN A 295 0.53 25.56 -24.01
CA ASN A 295 -0.59 25.30 -24.93
C ASN A 295 -1.06 23.83 -24.92
N GLY A 296 -0.52 22.99 -24.04
CA GLY A 296 -0.88 21.57 -23.97
C GLY A 296 -0.20 20.69 -25.03
N GLN A 297 0.86 21.16 -25.69
CA GLN A 297 1.53 20.44 -26.76
C GLN A 297 2.20 19.11 -26.35
N LEU A 298 2.42 18.89 -25.04
CA LEU A 298 2.94 17.62 -24.50
C LEU A 298 1.83 16.66 -24.08
N GLY A 299 0.56 17.05 -24.23
CA GLY A 299 -0.61 16.31 -23.77
C GLY A 299 -1.01 16.61 -22.32
N ASP A 300 -2.06 15.93 -21.86
CA ASP A 300 -2.63 16.12 -20.52
C ASP A 300 -2.03 15.19 -19.46
N VAL A 301 -1.61 13.99 -19.84
CA VAL A 301 -1.15 12.95 -18.92
C VAL A 301 0.16 12.34 -19.42
N SER A 302 1.15 12.24 -18.54
CA SER A 302 2.43 11.61 -18.88
C SER A 302 2.24 10.10 -19.10
N PRO A 303 2.73 9.53 -20.21
CA PRO A 303 2.72 8.08 -20.41
C PRO A 303 3.68 7.36 -19.45
N ILE A 304 4.63 8.07 -18.86
CA ILE A 304 5.66 7.51 -17.96
C ILE A 304 5.07 7.34 -16.57
N SER A 305 4.63 8.42 -15.93
CA SER A 305 4.16 8.39 -14.54
C SER A 305 2.63 8.32 -14.38
N ASN A 306 1.87 8.48 -15.47
CA ASN A 306 0.41 8.65 -15.44
C ASN A 306 -0.04 9.88 -14.62
N CYS A 307 0.85 10.87 -14.42
CA CYS A 307 0.51 12.14 -13.78
C CYS A 307 -0.03 13.15 -14.79
N LYS A 308 -0.79 14.14 -14.31
CA LYS A 308 -1.19 15.30 -15.12
C LYS A 308 0.04 16.14 -15.41
N ILE A 309 0.32 16.41 -16.69
CA ILE A 309 1.44 17.27 -17.08
C ILE A 309 1.07 18.72 -16.75
N PRO A 310 1.91 19.46 -16.02
CA PRO A 310 1.67 20.87 -15.74
C PRO A 310 1.51 21.71 -17.03
N ARG A 311 0.60 22.68 -17.03
CA ARG A 311 0.38 23.62 -18.15
C ARG A 311 1.25 24.88 -18.00
N ASN A 312 2.56 24.68 -17.98
CA ASN A 312 3.57 25.73 -17.77
C ASN A 312 4.84 25.41 -18.58
N ARG A 313 5.93 26.12 -18.30
CA ARG A 313 7.25 25.91 -18.91
C ARG A 313 8.32 25.84 -17.83
N GLY A 314 9.40 25.10 -18.09
CA GLY A 314 10.46 24.92 -17.10
C GLY A 314 11.52 23.92 -17.55
N GLN A 315 12.14 23.23 -16.60
CA GLN A 315 13.07 22.14 -16.84
C GLN A 315 12.39 20.79 -16.57
N TYR A 316 12.51 19.86 -17.52
CA TYR A 316 12.07 18.49 -17.39
C TYR A 316 13.27 17.59 -17.13
N THR A 317 13.15 16.71 -16.13
CA THR A 317 14.14 15.66 -15.90
C THR A 317 13.49 14.30 -15.76
N LEU A 318 14.14 13.28 -16.34
CA LEU A 318 13.79 11.87 -16.16
C LEU A 318 15.00 11.14 -15.59
N LYS A 319 14.82 10.49 -14.45
CA LYS A 319 15.90 9.78 -13.76
C LYS A 319 15.50 8.38 -13.34
N HIS A 320 16.46 7.46 -13.39
CA HIS A 320 16.34 6.14 -12.81
C HIS A 320 17.17 6.06 -11.52
N TYR A 321 16.54 5.57 -10.46
CA TYR A 321 17.15 5.36 -9.16
C TYR A 321 17.29 3.86 -8.92
N TYR A 322 18.53 3.41 -8.82
CA TYR A 322 18.90 2.02 -8.50
C TYR A 322 19.12 1.91 -7.00
N CYS A 323 18.07 1.53 -6.26
CA CYS A 323 18.00 1.64 -4.79
C CYS A 323 17.80 0.28 -4.10
N LYS A 324 18.52 -0.76 -4.52
CA LYS A 324 18.31 -2.13 -4.02
C LYS A 324 18.49 -2.22 -2.50
N SER A 325 19.56 -1.65 -1.95
CA SER A 325 19.85 -1.65 -0.50
C SER A 325 18.90 -0.78 0.36
N GLU A 326 18.22 0.20 -0.23
CA GLU A 326 17.39 1.18 0.48
C GLU A 326 15.90 0.78 0.59
N ILE A 327 15.48 -0.23 -0.16
CA ILE A 327 14.10 -0.74 -0.14
C ILE A 327 13.92 -1.71 1.04
N PRO A 328 12.90 -1.53 1.90
CA PRO A 328 12.66 -2.45 3.00
C PRO A 328 12.45 -3.90 2.55
N GLY A 329 13.01 -4.86 3.29
CA GLY A 329 12.93 -6.30 2.95
C GLY A 329 11.53 -6.88 2.73
N TYR A 330 10.50 -6.26 3.31
CA TYR A 330 9.11 -6.66 3.09
C TYR A 330 8.49 -6.06 1.81
N VAL A 331 9.06 -4.96 1.30
CA VAL A 331 8.70 -4.37 -0.01
C VAL A 331 9.46 -5.09 -1.11
N SER A 332 10.73 -5.47 -0.87
CA SER A 332 11.50 -6.26 -1.84
C SER A 332 10.87 -7.64 -2.09
N ALA A 333 10.14 -8.22 -1.13
CA ALA A 333 9.38 -9.45 -1.32
C ALA A 333 8.25 -9.34 -2.37
N LEU A 334 7.85 -8.13 -2.78
CA LEU A 334 6.81 -7.90 -3.79
C LEU A 334 7.37 -7.76 -5.22
N CYS A 335 8.68 -7.59 -5.38
CA CYS A 335 9.32 -7.30 -6.67
C CYS A 335 10.53 -8.22 -6.87
N PRO A 336 10.69 -8.87 -8.05
CA PRO A 336 11.95 -9.52 -8.41
C PRO A 336 13.15 -8.58 -8.23
N GLU A 337 14.30 -9.09 -7.80
CA GLU A 337 15.49 -8.26 -7.52
C GLU A 337 15.91 -7.35 -8.69
N GLU A 338 15.67 -7.82 -9.91
CA GLU A 338 16.00 -7.14 -11.17
C GLU A 338 15.03 -5.96 -11.50
N SER A 339 13.96 -5.79 -10.73
CA SER A 339 12.89 -4.82 -11.00
C SER A 339 12.82 -3.63 -10.01
N MET A 340 13.84 -3.48 -9.16
CA MET A 340 13.93 -2.48 -8.09
C MET A 340 14.44 -1.11 -8.54
N THR A 341 14.07 -0.69 -9.76
CA THR A 341 14.38 0.65 -10.28
C THR A 341 13.19 1.59 -10.05
N LEU A 342 13.43 2.72 -9.39
CA LEU A 342 12.46 3.80 -9.30
C LEU A 342 12.67 4.77 -10.46
N ILE A 343 11.57 5.15 -11.11
CA ILE A 343 11.58 6.08 -12.25
C ILE A 343 11.03 7.41 -11.73
N GLU A 344 11.89 8.42 -11.65
CA GLU A 344 11.53 9.79 -11.28
C GLU A 344 11.33 10.62 -12.54
N GLU A 345 10.13 11.19 -12.68
CA GLU A 345 9.80 12.22 -13.67
C GLU A 345 9.56 13.54 -12.94
N ALA A 346 10.29 14.59 -13.28
CA ALA A 346 10.17 15.90 -12.63
C ALA A 346 9.96 17.04 -13.63
N TRP A 347 9.03 17.92 -13.28
CA TRP A 347 8.61 19.12 -13.99
C TRP A 347 8.90 20.33 -13.10
N ASN A 348 10.07 20.94 -13.29
CA ASN A 348 10.54 22.08 -12.48
C ASN A 348 10.21 23.39 -13.20
N ALA A 349 9.15 24.07 -12.77
CA ALA A 349 8.74 25.41 -13.21
C ALA A 349 8.86 26.39 -12.03
N TYR A 350 10.08 26.51 -11.49
CA TYR A 350 10.38 27.30 -10.30
C TYR A 350 9.64 28.65 -10.27
N PRO A 351 8.94 29.00 -9.17
CA PRO A 351 9.02 28.40 -7.84
C PRO A 351 8.14 27.15 -7.62
N HIS A 352 7.42 26.66 -8.63
CA HIS A 352 6.62 25.42 -8.53
C HIS A 352 7.37 24.23 -9.12
N CYS A 353 7.38 23.10 -8.41
CA CYS A 353 8.00 21.87 -8.89
C CYS A 353 7.08 20.68 -8.65
N LEU A 354 6.90 19.83 -9.67
CA LEU A 354 6.21 18.56 -9.53
C LEU A 354 7.19 17.41 -9.84
N THR A 355 7.39 16.52 -8.89
CA THR A 355 8.15 15.28 -9.06
C THR A 355 7.23 14.09 -8.85
N VAL A 356 7.28 13.09 -9.72
CA VAL A 356 6.52 11.86 -9.61
C VAL A 356 7.44 10.67 -9.79
N ILE A 357 7.46 9.81 -8.78
CA ILE A 357 8.27 8.60 -8.73
C ILE A 357 7.33 7.40 -8.90
N THR A 358 7.67 6.51 -9.83
CA THR A 358 6.98 5.26 -10.11
C THR A 358 7.99 4.11 -10.14
N ASN A 359 7.51 2.89 -10.43
CA ASN A 359 8.36 1.71 -10.59
C ASN A 359 7.95 0.97 -11.86
N GLY A 360 8.91 0.39 -12.56
CA GLY A 360 8.66 -0.31 -13.84
C GLY A 360 7.85 -1.61 -13.71
N TYR A 361 7.81 -2.21 -12.53
CA TYR A 361 7.13 -3.49 -12.27
C TYR A 361 5.79 -3.32 -11.54
N LEU A 362 5.72 -2.41 -10.57
CA LEU A 362 4.47 -2.10 -9.89
C LEU A 362 3.50 -1.38 -10.84
N ALA A 363 2.22 -1.74 -10.77
CA ALA A 363 1.19 -1.09 -11.57
C ALA A 363 1.11 0.39 -11.19
N LYS A 364 1.24 1.29 -12.17
CA LYS A 364 1.25 2.75 -11.96
C LYS A 364 0.03 3.29 -11.21
N LYS A 365 -1.13 2.61 -11.34
CA LYS A 365 -2.36 2.95 -10.61
C LYS A 365 -2.32 2.55 -9.13
N LYS A 366 -1.42 1.64 -8.74
CA LYS A 366 -1.27 1.10 -7.38
C LYS A 366 -0.04 1.63 -6.66
N PHE A 367 1.00 2.03 -7.38
CA PHE A 367 2.19 2.64 -6.80
C PHE A 367 2.55 3.97 -7.45
N SER A 368 2.56 5.02 -6.65
CA SER A 368 3.16 6.30 -7.02
C SER A 368 3.56 7.10 -5.79
N ILE A 369 4.62 7.90 -5.92
CA ILE A 369 5.00 8.93 -4.95
C ILE A 369 5.02 10.23 -5.72
N SER A 370 4.19 11.20 -5.36
CA SER A 370 4.22 12.54 -5.93
C SER A 370 4.67 13.53 -4.87
N ILE A 371 5.60 14.40 -5.25
CA ILE A 371 6.10 15.50 -4.43
C ILE A 371 5.83 16.77 -5.21
N GLU A 372 4.92 17.59 -4.72
CA GLU A 372 4.63 18.89 -5.29
C GLU A 372 5.17 19.95 -4.35
N SER A 373 5.93 20.90 -4.87
CA SER A 373 6.59 21.94 -4.07
C SER A 373 6.24 23.32 -4.57
N LEU A 374 6.02 24.25 -3.63
CA LEU A 374 5.98 25.69 -3.89
C LEU A 374 6.96 26.38 -2.94
N HIS A 375 7.76 27.29 -3.48
CA HIS A 375 8.74 28.06 -2.72
C HIS A 375 8.22 29.48 -2.56
N VAL A 376 7.91 29.87 -1.32
CA VAL A 376 7.28 31.16 -1.00
C VAL A 376 8.19 32.03 -0.15
N SER A 377 8.10 33.34 -0.31
CA SER A 377 8.83 34.30 0.53
C SER A 377 8.21 34.38 1.92
N GLY A 378 9.06 34.53 2.95
CA GLY A 378 8.66 34.57 4.35
C GLY A 378 8.26 33.22 4.93
N VAL A 379 7.63 33.27 6.10
CA VAL A 379 6.98 32.12 6.73
C VAL A 379 5.64 31.88 6.03
N CYS A 380 5.42 30.66 5.54
CA CYS A 380 4.15 30.31 4.90
C CYS A 380 2.98 30.49 5.88
N SER A 381 2.02 31.34 5.51
CA SER A 381 0.78 31.58 6.27
C SER A 381 -0.47 31.10 5.53
N GLU A 382 -0.32 30.61 4.29
CA GLU A 382 -1.43 30.11 3.49
C GLU A 382 -1.77 28.66 3.87
N ASP A 383 -3.03 28.42 4.22
CA ASP A 383 -3.52 27.08 4.58
C ASP A 383 -3.52 26.09 3.40
N ASN A 384 -3.57 26.57 2.15
CA ASN A 384 -3.64 25.71 0.96
C ASN A 384 -2.84 26.26 -0.22
N ALA A 385 -1.55 26.55 0.00
CA ALA A 385 -0.67 27.18 -0.99
C ALA A 385 -0.58 26.41 -2.32
N LEU A 386 -0.74 25.08 -2.30
CA LEU A 386 -0.67 24.21 -3.48
C LEU A 386 -2.05 23.85 -4.06
N ASN A 387 -3.12 24.53 -3.65
CA ASN A 387 -4.47 24.33 -4.19
C ASN A 387 -4.94 22.86 -4.17
N LEU A 388 -4.66 22.16 -3.08
CA LEU A 388 -5.10 20.79 -2.85
C LEU A 388 -6.62 20.68 -2.97
N THR A 389 -7.09 19.54 -3.48
CA THR A 389 -8.51 19.23 -3.57
C THR A 389 -9.14 19.13 -2.17
N LYS A 390 -10.47 19.24 -2.07
CA LYS A 390 -11.19 19.09 -0.80
C LYS A 390 -10.89 17.76 -0.10
N ASP A 391 -10.75 16.69 -0.86
CA ASP A 391 -10.46 15.35 -0.32
C ASP A 391 -9.01 15.23 0.15
N GLU A 392 -8.05 15.81 -0.59
CA GLU A 392 -6.65 15.87 -0.13
C GLU A 392 -6.52 16.70 1.13
N LEU A 393 -7.11 17.91 1.17
CA LEU A 393 -7.12 18.78 2.35
C LEU A 393 -7.68 18.09 3.59
N LYS A 394 -8.77 17.34 3.42
CA LYS A 394 -9.41 16.62 4.52
C LYS A 394 -8.52 15.51 5.10
N ASN A 395 -7.71 14.88 4.28
CA ASN A 395 -6.83 13.76 4.68
C ASN A 395 -5.38 14.19 4.95
N ARG A 396 -5.05 15.47 4.72
CA ARG A 396 -3.72 16.03 4.86
C ARG A 396 -3.31 16.13 6.33
N GLU A 397 -2.11 15.65 6.64
CA GLU A 397 -1.36 16.06 7.82
C GLU A 397 -0.37 17.19 7.44
N VAL A 398 -0.27 18.23 8.26
CA VAL A 398 0.70 19.33 8.06
C VAL A 398 1.78 19.26 9.13
N GLU A 399 3.04 19.38 8.74
CA GLU A 399 4.19 19.36 9.63
C GLU A 399 5.20 20.46 9.32
N LEU A 400 5.64 21.17 10.36
CA LEU A 400 6.80 22.05 10.29
C LEU A 400 8.09 21.24 10.50
N ILE A 401 8.95 21.17 9.49
CA ILE A 401 10.30 20.61 9.62
C ILE A 401 11.24 21.74 10.04
N ARG A 402 11.89 21.56 11.19
CA ARG A 402 12.87 22.50 11.73
C ARG A 402 14.27 22.03 11.40
N ILE A 403 14.98 22.78 10.58
CA ILE A 403 16.34 22.41 10.15
C ILE A 403 17.39 22.69 11.22
N GLU A 404 17.11 23.54 12.22
CA GLU A 404 18.04 23.84 13.31
C GLU A 404 18.06 22.79 14.42
N SER A 405 17.13 21.83 14.40
CA SER A 405 17.00 20.78 15.40
C SER A 405 17.02 19.41 14.75
N ASP A 406 17.45 18.39 15.50
CA ASP A 406 17.35 17.00 15.07
C ASP A 406 15.88 16.54 14.98
N LEU A 407 15.60 15.61 14.06
CA LEU A 407 14.31 14.93 14.04
C LEU A 407 14.17 14.00 15.26
N PRO A 408 12.94 13.82 15.81
CA PRO A 408 12.73 12.93 16.94
C PRO A 408 13.24 11.51 16.69
N ASN A 409 13.92 10.93 17.69
CA ASN A 409 14.57 9.62 17.63
C ASN A 409 15.70 9.51 16.58
N GLN A 410 16.28 10.64 16.20
CA GLN A 410 17.54 10.70 15.48
C GLN A 410 18.51 11.55 16.31
N ASN A 411 19.62 10.95 16.73
CA ASN A 411 20.77 11.73 17.19
C ASN A 411 21.62 11.92 15.94
N SER A 412 21.64 13.12 15.36
CA SER A 412 22.36 13.30 14.12
C SER A 412 23.88 13.27 14.39
N THR A 413 24.59 12.45 13.63
CA THR A 413 26.04 12.61 13.40
C THR A 413 26.25 13.44 12.14
N ASP A 414 25.30 14.32 11.81
CA ASP A 414 25.24 15.03 10.55
C ASP A 414 26.30 16.14 10.55
N GLU A 415 27.15 16.15 9.54
CA GLU A 415 28.21 17.16 9.36
C GLU A 415 27.61 18.57 9.22
N PHE A 416 26.36 18.64 8.75
CA PHE A 416 25.68 19.89 8.47
C PHE A 416 24.72 20.25 9.61
N ASP A 417 25.21 21.08 10.55
CA ASP A 417 24.38 21.61 11.64
C ASP A 417 24.12 23.12 11.55
N PRO A 418 22.92 23.55 11.13
CA PRO A 418 22.57 24.96 11.09
C PRO A 418 22.57 25.64 12.46
N SER A 419 22.50 24.90 13.56
CA SER A 419 22.49 25.46 14.92
C SER A 419 23.84 26.02 15.36
N THR A 420 24.90 25.65 14.66
CA THR A 420 26.28 26.04 14.92
C THR A 420 26.95 26.71 13.72
N TYR A 421 26.39 26.56 12.52
CA TYR A 421 26.95 27.09 11.28
C TYR A 421 26.70 28.59 11.07
N VAL A 422 27.75 29.32 10.65
CA VAL A 422 27.69 30.70 10.17
C VAL A 422 28.27 30.78 8.77
N CYS A 423 27.54 31.38 7.83
CA CYS A 423 28.03 31.55 6.46
C CYS A 423 29.09 32.64 6.39
N SER A 424 30.30 32.30 5.91
CA SER A 424 31.40 33.25 5.77
C SER A 424 31.18 34.33 4.70
N LYS A 425 30.28 34.10 3.72
CA LYS A 425 29.96 35.06 2.66
C LYS A 425 28.84 36.04 3.03
N THR A 426 27.85 35.59 3.79
CA THR A 426 26.63 36.37 4.08
C THR A 426 26.49 36.76 5.55
N GLY A 427 27.25 36.14 6.46
CA GLY A 427 27.11 36.30 7.90
C GLY A 427 25.86 35.65 8.49
N ARG A 428 25.04 34.94 7.70
CA ARG A 428 23.79 34.32 8.16
C ARG A 428 24.06 33.07 9.00
N GLY A 429 23.25 32.89 10.05
CA GLY A 429 23.42 31.85 11.07
C GLY A 429 24.19 32.35 12.30
N PRO A 430 24.28 31.55 13.38
CA PRO A 430 23.66 30.24 13.55
C PRO A 430 22.14 30.34 13.77
N LEU A 431 21.41 29.28 13.42
CA LEU A 431 19.96 29.21 13.55
C LEU A 431 19.57 28.65 14.92
N GLN A 432 18.76 29.38 15.67
CA GLN A 432 18.25 28.95 16.97
C GLN A 432 16.74 28.80 16.92
N ARG A 433 16.15 28.07 17.86
CA ARG A 433 14.70 27.83 17.86
C ARG A 433 13.89 29.13 17.74
N GLY A 434 13.01 29.20 16.75
CA GLY A 434 12.20 30.39 16.46
C GLY A 434 12.95 31.50 15.70
N TRP A 435 14.05 31.17 15.01
CA TRP A 435 14.83 32.10 14.19
C TRP A 435 14.01 32.68 13.03
N GLU A 436 13.03 31.92 12.52
CA GLU A 436 12.23 32.24 11.34
C GLU A 436 11.38 33.51 11.46
N THR A 437 11.22 34.04 12.67
CA THR A 437 10.52 35.32 12.93
C THR A 437 11.44 36.48 13.30
N LYS A 438 12.76 36.23 13.38
CA LYS A 438 13.76 37.15 13.94
C LYS A 438 14.82 37.60 12.94
N VAL A 439 14.88 36.97 11.77
CA VAL A 439 15.89 37.23 10.76
C VAL A 439 15.22 37.56 9.43
N ASP A 440 16.01 38.18 8.54
CA ASP A 440 15.65 38.43 7.16
C ASP A 440 16.92 38.22 6.30
N PRO A 441 16.83 37.55 5.13
CA PRO A 441 15.64 37.03 4.48
C PRO A 441 15.14 35.68 5.02
N VAL A 442 13.85 35.39 4.83
CA VAL A 442 13.26 34.08 5.06
C VAL A 442 12.47 33.64 3.83
N MET A 443 12.49 32.34 3.54
CA MET A 443 11.59 31.68 2.61
C MET A 443 11.08 30.36 3.22
N THR A 444 9.95 29.84 2.72
CA THR A 444 9.42 28.53 3.13
C THR A 444 9.26 27.60 1.92
N CYS A 445 9.85 26.41 2.02
CA CYS A 445 9.55 25.28 1.14
C CYS A 445 8.24 24.66 1.59
N VAL A 446 7.15 24.80 0.83
CA VAL A 446 5.92 24.03 1.03
C VAL A 446 5.99 22.80 0.14
N LYS A 447 6.05 21.60 0.72
CA LYS A 447 6.17 20.33 -0.01
C LYS A 447 5.02 19.38 0.36
N VAL A 448 4.14 19.08 -0.58
CA VAL A 448 3.08 18.08 -0.42
C VAL A 448 3.54 16.75 -0.99
N VAL A 449 3.67 15.75 -0.12
CA VAL A 449 3.99 14.37 -0.45
C VAL A 449 2.71 13.55 -0.50
N ARG A 450 2.50 12.91 -1.64
CA ARG A 450 1.38 12.02 -1.94
C ARG A 450 1.93 10.62 -2.15
N VAL A 451 1.52 9.64 -1.35
CA VAL A 451 1.97 8.26 -1.48
C VAL A 451 0.78 7.35 -1.72
N ASN A 452 0.76 6.72 -2.90
CA ASN A 452 -0.16 5.65 -3.23
C ASN A 452 0.63 4.33 -3.18
N PHE A 453 0.26 3.43 -2.28
CA PHE A 453 0.81 2.07 -2.22
C PHE A 453 -0.33 1.07 -2.02
N ASP A 454 -1.17 0.88 -3.02
CA ASP A 454 -2.33 0.00 -3.01
C ASP A 454 -1.94 -1.48 -3.25
N TYR A 455 -1.09 -1.98 -2.36
CA TYR A 455 -0.69 -3.38 -2.30
C TYR A 455 -1.03 -3.98 -0.95
N TRP A 456 -1.74 -5.11 -1.01
CA TRP A 456 -2.27 -5.78 0.16
C TRP A 456 -1.21 -6.10 1.22
N GLY A 457 -1.55 -5.90 2.49
CA GLY A 457 -0.71 -6.28 3.63
C GLY A 457 0.44 -5.30 3.93
N PHE A 458 0.77 -4.42 2.98
CA PHE A 458 1.93 -3.53 3.09
C PHE A 458 1.59 -2.04 2.98
N GLN A 459 0.43 -1.66 2.42
CA GLN A 459 0.01 -0.26 2.19
C GLN A 459 0.40 0.72 3.30
N GLY A 460 -0.28 0.69 4.45
CA GLY A 460 -0.06 1.73 5.48
C GLY A 460 1.36 1.73 6.07
N LYS A 461 2.05 0.58 6.06
CA LYS A 461 3.45 0.49 6.52
C LYS A 461 4.40 1.07 5.48
N ALA A 462 4.18 0.79 4.20
CA ALA A 462 4.96 1.30 3.08
C ALA A 462 4.74 2.80 2.88
N GLU A 463 3.50 3.28 2.90
CA GLU A 463 3.15 4.70 2.81
C GLU A 463 3.82 5.51 3.92
N LYS A 464 3.71 5.04 5.17
CA LYS A 464 4.38 5.68 6.31
C LYS A 464 5.90 5.65 6.19
N PHE A 465 6.47 4.51 5.79
CA PHE A 465 7.92 4.41 5.57
C PHE A 465 8.41 5.40 4.52
N ILE A 466 7.73 5.49 3.38
CA ILE A 466 8.05 6.42 2.29
C ILE A 466 7.93 7.86 2.80
N ARG A 467 6.83 8.22 3.48
CA ARG A 467 6.66 9.55 4.09
C ARG A 467 7.81 9.88 5.03
N ASP A 468 8.14 8.97 5.94
CA ASP A 468 9.22 9.16 6.93
C ASP A 468 10.59 9.28 6.25
N ARG A 469 10.83 8.59 5.13
CA ARG A 469 12.04 8.74 4.31
C ARG A 469 12.10 10.09 3.60
N GLN A 470 10.99 10.54 3.00
CA GLN A 470 10.92 11.88 2.37
C GLN A 470 11.16 12.98 3.39
N ARG A 471 10.53 12.87 4.57
CA ARG A 471 10.76 13.80 5.70
C ARG A 471 12.24 13.90 6.08
N ARG A 472 12.91 12.75 6.23
CA ARG A 472 14.36 12.71 6.53
C ARG A 472 15.19 13.34 5.42
N LEU A 473 14.88 13.00 4.16
CA LEU A 473 15.58 13.56 3.01
C LEU A 473 15.44 15.08 2.93
N PHE A 474 14.23 15.62 3.14
CA PHE A 474 14.00 17.07 3.17
C PHE A 474 14.77 17.73 4.32
N HIS A 475 14.75 17.14 5.52
CA HIS A 475 15.48 17.67 6.66
C HIS A 475 17.00 17.72 6.41
N SER A 476 17.62 16.60 6.02
CA SER A 476 19.07 16.54 5.81
C SER A 476 19.54 17.36 4.62
N SER A 477 18.83 17.30 3.48
CA SER A 477 19.21 18.06 2.28
C SER A 477 19.09 19.57 2.49
N LEU A 478 18.10 20.03 3.27
CA LEU A 478 17.93 21.46 3.53
C LEU A 478 18.85 21.97 4.64
N ARG A 479 19.24 21.13 5.60
CA ARG A 479 20.39 21.41 6.50
C ARG A 479 21.67 21.59 5.72
N GLN A 480 21.94 20.66 4.80
CA GLN A 480 23.10 20.74 3.91
C GLN A 480 23.06 22.00 3.04
N ALA A 481 21.92 22.35 2.44
CA ALA A 481 21.77 23.57 1.65
C ALA A 481 22.12 24.82 2.46
N GLN A 482 21.64 24.91 3.71
CA GLN A 482 21.96 26.02 4.61
C GLN A 482 23.47 26.07 4.95
N CYS A 483 24.06 24.94 5.36
CA CYS A 483 25.46 24.84 5.80
C CYS A 483 26.47 24.93 4.65
N LEU A 484 26.04 24.70 3.41
CA LEU A 484 26.86 24.91 2.22
C LEU A 484 26.63 26.26 1.53
N SER A 485 25.93 27.19 2.17
CA SER A 485 25.69 28.53 1.60
C SER A 485 26.95 29.28 1.22
N HIS A 486 28.05 29.13 1.94
CA HIS A 486 29.35 29.69 1.52
C HIS A 486 29.84 29.18 0.15
N LYS A 487 29.43 27.98 -0.29
CA LYS A 487 29.83 27.40 -1.59
C LYS A 487 28.97 27.91 -2.73
N TRP A 488 27.64 27.88 -2.57
CA TRP A 488 26.72 28.22 -3.66
C TRP A 488 26.32 29.69 -3.71
N PHE A 489 26.47 30.44 -2.61
CA PHE A 489 26.12 31.86 -2.60
C PHE A 489 27.02 32.65 -3.57
N GLY A 490 26.37 33.39 -4.47
CA GLY A 490 27.01 34.16 -5.54
C GLY A 490 27.17 33.41 -6.87
N LEU A 491 26.79 32.12 -6.95
CA LEU A 491 26.75 31.41 -8.24
C LEU A 491 25.57 31.90 -9.07
N THR A 492 25.77 31.97 -10.38
CA THR A 492 24.73 32.24 -11.37
C THR A 492 24.08 30.94 -11.85
N MET A 493 22.94 31.04 -12.52
CA MET A 493 22.34 29.88 -13.19
C MET A 493 23.28 29.26 -14.24
N GLU A 494 24.12 30.06 -14.90
CA GLU A 494 25.10 29.59 -15.89
C GLU A 494 26.21 28.76 -15.24
N ASP A 495 26.69 29.18 -14.06
CA ASP A 495 27.65 28.41 -13.27
C ASP A 495 27.06 27.04 -12.89
N ILE A 496 25.79 27.02 -12.47
CA ILE A 496 25.07 25.79 -12.14
C ILE A 496 24.97 24.86 -13.36
N ARG A 497 24.60 25.37 -14.54
CA ARG A 497 24.54 24.55 -15.76
C ARG A 497 25.89 23.96 -16.13
N THR A 498 26.96 24.72 -15.93
CA THR A 498 28.34 24.25 -16.15
C THR A 498 28.70 23.12 -15.19
N LEU A 499 28.32 23.25 -13.90
CA LEU A 499 28.51 22.18 -12.91
C LEU A 499 27.71 20.92 -13.24
N GLU A 500 26.44 21.06 -13.63
CA GLU A 500 25.59 19.94 -14.06
C GLU A 500 26.22 19.19 -15.24
N ALA A 501 26.68 19.91 -16.28
CA ALA A 501 27.31 19.31 -17.46
C ALA A 501 28.60 18.55 -17.10
N ASN A 502 29.45 19.13 -16.26
CA ASN A 502 30.69 18.50 -15.80
C ASN A 502 30.44 17.21 -15.02
N ILE A 503 29.44 17.22 -14.12
CA ILE A 503 29.08 16.02 -13.37
C ILE A 503 28.48 14.95 -14.27
N GLN A 504 27.60 15.33 -15.19
CA GLN A 504 27.01 14.39 -16.14
C GLN A 504 28.08 13.67 -16.95
N GLN A 505 29.11 14.39 -17.44
CA GLN A 505 30.25 13.78 -18.13
C GLN A 505 31.03 12.82 -17.23
N LYS A 506 31.32 13.21 -15.98
CA LYS A 506 32.00 12.34 -15.01
C LYS A 506 31.22 11.06 -14.74
N LEU A 507 29.90 11.14 -14.54
CA LEU A 507 29.04 9.99 -14.26
C LEU A 507 28.95 9.03 -15.46
N ILE A 508 28.88 9.56 -16.68
CA ILE A 508 28.93 8.75 -17.91
C ILE A 508 30.27 8.01 -18.01
N ALA A 509 31.39 8.70 -17.78
CA ALA A 509 32.71 8.10 -17.84
C ALA A 509 32.90 7.00 -16.78
N GLN A 510 32.44 7.22 -15.54
CA GLN A 510 32.49 6.20 -14.48
C GLN A 510 31.69 4.94 -14.84
N ARG A 511 30.56 5.08 -15.55
CA ARG A 511 29.74 3.93 -15.96
C ARG A 511 30.30 3.16 -17.14
N THR A 512 30.98 3.85 -18.06
CA THR A 512 31.54 3.18 -19.26
C THR A 512 32.85 2.45 -18.92
N ALA A 513 33.46 2.77 -17.78
CA ALA A 513 34.66 2.13 -17.26
C ALA A 513 34.41 0.83 -16.47
N HIS A 514 33.15 0.51 -16.17
CA HIS A 514 32.69 -0.72 -15.52
C HIS A 514 31.85 -1.55 -16.48
#